data_AF-A0A8J7ULL4-F1
#
_entry.id   AF-A0A8J7ULL4-F1
#
_cell.length_a   1.000
_cell.length_b   1.000
_cell.length_c   1.000
_cell.angle_alpha   90.00
_cell.angle_beta   90.00
_cell.angle_gamma   90.00
#
_symmetry.space_group_name_H-M   'P 1'
#
loop_
_entity.id
_entity.type
_entity.pdbx_description
1 polymer ?
#
loop_
_entity_poly.entity_id
_entity_poly.type
_entity_poly.pdbx_seq_one_letter_code
_entity_poly.pdbx_strand_id
1 'polypeptide(L)'
;MVDARVRPDRHIKSRTTRVYKHAYDPWTISSSTPAQPLQFEHQEVDRSQGNLTPLAKPNDERSLKYYALYEAIRRMARLPKGHDFHIDTESAKHAEELLAVFATNFKGRAPKMFAQDGEAVVLTWDFDVLKRYLTIAGQELDLMDIGRASKMRCDYELDYDKADDFRKLLLLFGDEPLSETDPQDLNAAR
;
A
#
# COMPACT_ATOMS: atom_id res chain seq x y z
N MET A 1 39.70 40.25 -18.07
CA MET A 1 40.39 38.95 -18.28
C MET A 1 40.02 38.07 -17.10
N VAL A 2 39.05 37.17 -17.28
CA VAL A 2 38.55 36.30 -16.19
C VAL A 2 38.65 34.86 -16.67
N ASP A 3 39.44 34.08 -15.92
CA ASP A 3 39.83 32.70 -16.19
C ASP A 3 38.62 31.75 -16.19
N ALA A 4 38.44 31.07 -17.32
CA ALA A 4 37.46 29.99 -17.47
C ALA A 4 38.05 28.68 -16.94
N ARG A 5 37.62 28.25 -15.75
CA ARG A 5 37.97 26.93 -15.20
C ARG A 5 37.08 25.85 -15.81
N VAL A 6 37.67 25.07 -16.71
CA VAL A 6 37.14 23.81 -17.27
C VAL A 6 36.97 22.78 -16.15
N ARG A 7 35.78 22.19 -16.03
CA ARG A 7 35.52 21.05 -15.12
C ARG A 7 35.75 19.73 -15.88
N PRO A 8 36.36 18.72 -15.24
CA PRO A 8 36.65 17.45 -15.89
C PRO A 8 35.42 16.54 -15.98
N ASP A 9 35.38 15.83 -17.10
CA ASP A 9 34.35 14.91 -17.56
C ASP A 9 34.28 13.65 -16.67
N ARG A 10 33.09 13.31 -16.17
CA ARG A 10 32.88 12.12 -15.33
C ARG A 10 32.50 10.94 -16.22
N HIS A 11 33.47 10.05 -16.43
CA HIS A 11 33.25 8.73 -17.05
C HIS A 11 32.20 7.91 -16.29
N ILE A 12 31.05 7.68 -16.93
CA ILE A 12 30.02 6.74 -16.50
C ILE A 12 30.48 5.34 -16.93
N LYS A 13 30.84 4.50 -15.95
CA LYS A 13 31.10 3.07 -16.19
C LYS A 13 29.76 2.33 -16.28
N SER A 14 29.37 1.97 -17.49
CA SER A 14 28.23 1.10 -17.78
C SER A 14 28.43 -0.28 -17.15
N ARG A 15 27.50 -0.67 -16.27
CA ARG A 15 27.49 -1.94 -15.53
C ARG A 15 26.83 -3.02 -16.40
N THR A 16 27.62 -4.02 -16.80
CA THR A 16 27.15 -5.17 -17.57
C THR A 16 26.32 -6.11 -16.70
N THR A 17 25.03 -6.26 -17.02
CA THR A 17 24.11 -7.19 -16.36
C THR A 17 24.35 -8.61 -16.89
N ARG A 18 24.72 -9.55 -16.01
CA ARG A 18 24.78 -10.98 -16.33
C ARG A 18 23.37 -11.57 -16.30
N VAL A 19 22.93 -12.08 -17.46
CA VAL A 19 21.70 -12.86 -17.59
C VAL A 19 21.99 -14.29 -17.16
N TYR A 20 21.39 -14.74 -16.06
CA TYR A 20 21.41 -16.14 -15.65
C TYR A 20 20.32 -16.90 -16.40
N LYS A 21 20.74 -17.83 -17.26
CA LYS A 21 19.84 -18.83 -17.86
C LYS A 21 19.64 -19.95 -16.85
N HIS A 22 18.48 -20.00 -16.22
CA HIS A 22 18.04 -21.21 -15.52
C HIS A 22 17.57 -22.23 -16.55
N ALA A 23 18.33 -23.33 -16.64
CA ALA A 23 17.91 -24.54 -17.34
C ALA A 23 16.73 -25.16 -16.58
N TYR A 24 15.59 -25.29 -17.25
CA TYR A 24 14.50 -26.16 -16.81
C TYR A 24 14.87 -27.59 -17.18
N ASP A 25 15.02 -28.46 -16.19
CA ASP A 25 15.01 -29.90 -16.39
C ASP A 25 13.54 -30.37 -16.52
N PRO A 26 13.12 -30.96 -17.65
CA PRO A 26 11.94 -31.82 -17.70
C PRO A 26 12.32 -33.20 -17.15
N TRP A 27 11.35 -34.08 -16.89
CA TRP A 27 11.47 -35.42 -16.28
C TRP A 27 11.46 -35.39 -14.74
N THR A 28 10.34 -35.68 -14.09
CA THR A 28 9.95 -37.08 -13.89
C THR A 28 8.48 -37.18 -13.46
N ILE A 29 7.69 -37.84 -14.30
CA ILE A 29 6.38 -38.41 -13.95
C ILE A 29 6.71 -39.78 -13.35
N SER A 30 6.38 -40.01 -12.08
CA SER A 30 6.41 -41.37 -11.55
C SER A 30 5.31 -41.62 -10.52
N SER A 31 4.55 -42.67 -10.84
CA SER A 31 3.74 -43.53 -9.98
C SER A 31 2.45 -42.98 -9.37
N SER A 32 1.35 -43.37 -10.03
CA SER A 32 0.00 -43.51 -9.51
C SER A 32 -0.02 -44.24 -8.15
N THR A 33 -0.35 -43.50 -7.09
CA THR A 33 -0.75 -44.08 -5.82
C THR A 33 -2.21 -44.54 -5.95
N PRO A 34 -2.55 -45.80 -5.67
CA PRO A 34 -3.95 -46.22 -5.60
C PRO A 34 -4.65 -45.43 -4.49
N ALA A 35 -5.59 -44.57 -4.88
CA ALA A 35 -6.42 -43.80 -3.99
C ALA A 35 -7.24 -44.77 -3.12
N GLN A 36 -6.84 -44.94 -1.86
CA GLN A 36 -7.72 -45.52 -0.87
C GLN A 36 -8.89 -44.54 -0.66
N PRO A 37 -10.15 -45.00 -0.67
CA PRO A 37 -11.25 -44.17 -0.23
C PRO A 37 -11.01 -43.84 1.25
N LEU A 38 -10.57 -42.61 1.50
CA LEU A 38 -10.63 -42.00 2.83
C LEU A 38 -12.09 -42.09 3.25
N GLN A 39 -12.39 -43.03 4.14
CA GLN A 39 -13.57 -42.96 4.97
C GLN A 39 -13.37 -41.73 5.85
N PHE A 40 -13.78 -40.57 5.33
CA PHE A 40 -14.10 -39.44 6.16
C PHE A 40 -15.27 -39.92 7.02
N GLU A 41 -14.91 -40.44 8.19
CA GLU A 41 -15.78 -40.38 9.34
C GLU A 41 -16.19 -38.93 9.42
N HIS A 42 -17.43 -38.65 8.99
CA HIS A 42 -18.11 -37.40 9.24
C HIS A 42 -18.27 -37.34 10.75
N GLN A 43 -17.18 -37.05 11.45
CA GLN A 43 -17.25 -36.41 12.73
C GLN A 43 -17.90 -35.08 12.39
N GLU A 44 -19.23 -35.05 12.55
CA GLU A 44 -19.96 -33.83 12.84
C GLU A 44 -19.22 -33.26 14.04
N VAL A 45 -18.19 -32.46 13.75
CA VAL A 45 -17.64 -31.52 14.69
C VAL A 45 -18.86 -30.68 14.95
N ASP A 46 -19.50 -30.99 16.08
CA ASP A 46 -20.51 -30.19 16.71
C ASP A 46 -19.91 -28.80 16.70
N ARG A 47 -20.29 -28.02 15.69
CA ARG A 47 -20.10 -26.58 15.65
C ARG A 47 -21.10 -26.08 16.66
N SER A 48 -20.92 -26.50 17.92
CA SER A 48 -21.45 -25.91 19.11
C SER A 48 -21.17 -24.45 18.89
N GLN A 49 -22.25 -23.78 18.57
CA GLN A 49 -22.31 -22.44 18.06
C GLN A 49 -21.55 -21.62 19.09
N GLY A 50 -20.28 -21.35 18.80
CA GLY A 50 -19.64 -20.18 19.35
C GLY A 50 -20.56 -19.08 18.92
N ASN A 51 -21.35 -18.58 19.87
CA ASN A 51 -22.12 -17.37 19.75
C ASN A 51 -21.10 -16.28 19.40
N LEU A 52 -20.73 -16.21 18.12
CA LEU A 52 -20.34 -14.99 17.47
C LEU A 52 -21.63 -14.18 17.53
N THR A 53 -21.82 -13.53 18.68
CA THR A 53 -22.69 -12.36 18.80
C THR A 53 -22.57 -11.63 17.48
N PRO A 54 -23.67 -11.40 16.74
CA PRO A 54 -23.60 -10.78 15.43
C PRO A 54 -22.81 -9.49 15.62
N LEU A 55 -21.52 -9.52 15.22
CA LEU A 55 -20.62 -8.40 15.26
C LEU A 55 -21.40 -7.32 14.55
N ALA A 56 -21.75 -6.28 15.31
CA ALA A 56 -22.71 -5.26 14.96
C ALA A 56 -22.65 -4.99 13.47
N LYS A 57 -23.81 -5.05 12.78
CA LYS A 57 -23.91 -4.58 11.39
C LYS A 57 -23.04 -3.33 11.29
N PRO A 58 -21.96 -3.37 10.51
CA PRO A 58 -21.05 -2.23 10.46
C PRO A 58 -21.89 -1.05 10.01
N ASN A 59 -21.92 0.00 10.82
CA ASN A 59 -22.80 1.15 10.61
C ASN A 59 -22.47 1.91 9.30
N ASP A 60 -21.38 1.56 8.61
CA ASP A 60 -20.94 2.17 7.36
C ASP A 60 -20.08 1.19 6.51
N GLU A 61 -20.32 1.14 5.20
CA GLU A 61 -19.50 0.41 4.21
C GLU A 61 -18.03 0.87 4.26
N ARG A 62 -17.81 2.16 4.56
CA ARG A 62 -16.48 2.73 4.72
C ARG A 62 -15.71 2.04 5.84
N SER A 63 -16.34 1.84 7.00
CA SER A 63 -15.71 1.19 8.15
C SER A 63 -15.28 -0.24 7.84
N LEU A 64 -16.08 -0.97 7.04
CA LEU A 64 -15.70 -2.31 6.57
C LEU A 64 -14.44 -2.31 5.72
N LYS A 65 -14.30 -1.35 4.81
CA LYS A 65 -13.10 -1.23 3.95
C LYS A 65 -11.85 -0.95 4.77
N TYR A 66 -11.94 -0.03 5.73
CA TYR A 66 -10.82 0.21 6.65
C TYR A 66 -10.50 -1.03 7.49
N TYR A 67 -11.50 -1.70 8.05
CA TYR A 67 -11.30 -2.95 8.79
C TYR A 67 -10.57 -4.03 7.96
N ALA A 68 -10.96 -4.19 6.70
CA ALA A 68 -10.29 -5.12 5.78
C ALA A 68 -8.82 -4.74 5.53
N LEU A 69 -8.49 -3.45 5.45
CA LEU A 69 -7.10 -2.97 5.33
C LEU A 69 -6.27 -3.30 6.58
N TYR A 70 -6.82 -3.08 7.79
CA TYR A 70 -6.13 -3.48 9.03
C TYR A 70 -5.80 -4.95 9.05
N GLU A 71 -6.79 -5.80 8.74
CA GLU A 71 -6.59 -7.25 8.70
C GLU A 71 -5.56 -7.66 7.62
N ALA A 72 -5.55 -6.97 6.47
CA ALA A 72 -4.56 -7.21 5.43
C ALA A 72 -3.14 -6.85 5.90
N ILE A 73 -2.93 -5.68 6.52
CA ILE A 73 -1.63 -5.26 7.10
C ILE A 73 -1.13 -6.30 8.10
N ARG A 74 -2.00 -6.70 9.04
CA ARG A 74 -1.65 -7.70 10.08
C ARG A 74 -1.26 -9.04 9.48
N ARG A 75 -1.95 -9.48 8.44
CA ARG A 75 -1.63 -10.73 7.74
C ARG A 75 -0.30 -10.63 7.01
N MET A 76 -0.04 -9.52 6.32
CA MET A 76 1.23 -9.30 5.61
C MET A 76 2.42 -9.28 6.57
N ALA A 77 2.28 -8.63 7.72
CA ALA A 77 3.33 -8.58 8.74
C ALA A 77 3.66 -9.95 9.37
N ARG A 78 2.71 -10.90 9.35
CA ARG A 78 2.89 -12.27 9.85
C ARG A 78 3.46 -13.23 8.82
N LEU A 79 3.57 -12.82 7.55
CA LEU A 79 4.17 -13.67 6.52
C LEU A 79 5.65 -13.91 6.82
N PRO A 80 6.25 -15.02 6.35
CA PRO A 80 7.68 -15.25 6.50
C PRO A 80 8.51 -14.15 5.82
N LYS A 81 9.65 -13.81 6.42
CA LYS A 81 10.63 -12.91 5.79
C LYS A 81 11.06 -13.46 4.43
N GLY A 82 11.12 -12.58 3.43
CA GLY A 82 11.43 -12.95 2.04
C GLY A 82 10.23 -13.37 1.19
N HIS A 83 9.02 -13.39 1.76
CA HIS A 83 7.80 -13.50 0.96
C HIS A 83 7.49 -12.17 0.26
N ASP A 84 7.02 -12.22 -1.00
CA ASP A 84 6.80 -11.01 -1.83
C ASP A 84 5.84 -9.98 -1.23
N PHE A 85 4.90 -10.45 -0.39
CA PHE A 85 3.93 -9.61 0.33
C PHE A 85 4.27 -9.41 1.82
N HIS A 86 5.43 -9.85 2.28
CA HIS A 86 5.88 -9.54 3.62
C HIS A 86 6.05 -8.03 3.76
N ILE A 87 5.67 -7.50 4.92
CA ILE A 87 6.03 -6.15 5.36
C ILE A 87 6.64 -6.31 6.75
N ASP A 88 7.60 -5.46 7.09
CA ASP A 88 8.16 -5.47 8.42
C ASP A 88 7.13 -5.03 9.47
N THR A 89 7.37 -5.43 10.71
CA THR A 89 6.42 -5.20 11.81
C THR A 89 6.30 -3.72 12.18
N GLU A 90 7.35 -2.93 11.96
CA GLU A 90 7.37 -1.51 12.30
C GLU A 90 6.55 -0.70 11.31
N SER A 91 6.77 -0.88 10.00
CA SER A 91 5.93 -0.30 8.94
C SER A 91 4.47 -0.70 9.07
N ALA A 92 4.21 -1.97 9.41
CA ALA A 92 2.85 -2.45 9.65
C ALA A 92 2.17 -1.69 10.80
N LYS A 93 2.87 -1.51 11.93
CA LYS A 93 2.37 -0.77 13.09
C LYS A 93 2.06 0.68 12.74
N HIS A 94 3.00 1.40 12.12
CA HIS A 94 2.79 2.81 11.74
C HIS A 94 1.68 2.96 10.69
N ALA A 95 1.55 2.01 9.76
CA ALA A 95 0.45 2.01 8.80
C ALA A 95 -0.92 1.79 9.46
N GLU A 96 -1.02 0.93 10.48
CA GLU A 96 -2.26 0.80 11.26
C GLU A 96 -2.60 2.10 11.99
N GLU A 97 -1.62 2.72 12.66
CA GLU A 97 -1.81 3.97 13.40
C GLU A 97 -2.26 5.12 12.47
N LEU A 98 -1.61 5.26 11.30
CA LEU A 98 -2.00 6.24 10.28
C LEU A 98 -3.37 5.97 9.70
N LEU A 99 -3.70 4.71 9.39
CA LEU A 99 -5.05 4.35 8.94
C LEU A 99 -6.12 4.69 9.98
N ALA A 100 -5.82 4.61 11.28
CA ALA A 100 -6.76 4.96 12.35
C ALA A 100 -7.04 6.46 12.37
N VAL A 101 -5.97 7.24 12.24
CA VAL A 101 -6.05 8.69 12.10
C VAL A 101 -6.86 9.03 10.84
N PHE A 102 -6.59 8.37 9.72
CA PHE A 102 -7.28 8.66 8.45
C PHE A 102 -8.77 8.29 8.48
N ALA A 103 -9.10 7.12 9.04
CA ALA A 103 -10.48 6.66 9.15
C ALA A 103 -11.33 7.62 10.00
N THR A 104 -10.74 8.16 11.06
CA THR A 104 -11.43 9.00 12.05
C THR A 104 -11.57 10.45 11.61
N ASN A 105 -10.53 11.03 11.01
CA ASN A 105 -10.46 12.49 10.79
C ASN A 105 -10.90 12.94 9.40
N PHE A 106 -10.81 12.07 8.39
CA PHE A 106 -11.14 12.43 7.01
C PHE A 106 -12.41 11.70 6.59
N LYS A 107 -13.15 12.23 5.62
CA LYS A 107 -14.34 11.56 5.03
C LYS A 107 -14.02 10.83 3.72
N GLY A 108 -12.76 10.85 3.30
CA GLY A 108 -12.30 10.26 2.05
C GLY A 108 -12.48 8.75 1.97
N ARG A 109 -12.39 8.24 0.73
CA ARG A 109 -12.38 6.81 0.43
C ARG A 109 -11.18 6.14 1.11
N ALA A 110 -11.38 4.90 1.55
CA ALA A 110 -10.28 4.08 2.06
C ALA A 110 -9.19 3.91 0.99
N PRO A 111 -7.90 3.99 1.35
CA PRO A 111 -6.83 3.80 0.39
C PRO A 111 -6.82 2.38 -0.17
N LYS A 112 -6.23 2.21 -1.34
CA LYS A 112 -5.73 0.89 -1.78
C LYS A 112 -4.33 0.70 -1.21
N MET A 113 -3.97 -0.54 -0.93
CA MET A 113 -2.68 -0.88 -0.36
C MET A 113 -1.92 -1.92 -1.19
N PHE A 114 -0.60 -1.86 -1.14
CA PHE A 114 0.28 -2.92 -1.61
C PHE A 114 1.60 -2.91 -0.85
N ALA A 115 2.26 -4.06 -0.77
CA ALA A 115 3.60 -4.19 -0.21
C ALA A 115 4.65 -3.77 -1.25
N GLN A 116 5.73 -3.15 -0.79
CA GLN A 116 6.86 -2.76 -1.62
C GLN A 116 8.16 -3.27 -0.99
N ASP A 117 8.94 -3.99 -1.81
CA ASP A 117 10.30 -4.47 -1.50
C ASP A 117 10.45 -5.26 -0.18
N GLY A 118 9.36 -5.84 0.34
CA GLY A 118 9.38 -6.67 1.55
C GLY A 118 9.47 -5.90 2.88
N GLU A 119 9.63 -4.57 2.83
CA GLU A 119 9.96 -3.72 3.98
C GLU A 119 9.14 -2.43 4.02
N ALA A 120 8.26 -2.20 3.05
CA ALA A 120 7.44 -1.00 3.00
C ALA A 120 6.00 -1.33 2.65
N VAL A 121 5.09 -0.48 3.12
CA VAL A 121 3.69 -0.51 2.74
C VAL A 121 3.34 0.81 2.06
N VAL A 122 2.68 0.70 0.90
CA VAL A 122 2.23 1.86 0.14
C VAL A 122 0.72 1.94 0.20
N LEU A 123 0.23 3.07 0.71
CA LEU A 123 -1.18 3.44 0.69
C LEU A 123 -1.43 4.42 -0.46
N THR A 124 -2.50 4.21 -1.20
CA THR A 124 -2.82 5.03 -2.38
C THR A 124 -4.24 5.53 -2.35
N TRP A 125 -4.39 6.83 -2.61
CA TRP A 125 -5.66 7.49 -2.80
C TRP A 125 -5.79 7.97 -4.23
N ASP A 126 -6.99 7.81 -4.74
CA ASP A 126 -7.36 8.27 -6.06
C ASP A 126 -8.35 9.40 -5.93
N PHE A 127 -7.86 10.63 -6.09
CA PHE A 127 -8.67 11.84 -6.22
C PHE A 127 -8.82 12.15 -7.72
N ASP A 128 -9.90 12.84 -8.09
CA ASP A 128 -10.28 13.04 -9.49
C ASP A 128 -9.16 13.68 -10.32
N VAL A 129 -8.49 14.69 -9.76
CA VAL A 129 -7.38 15.42 -10.40
C VAL A 129 -5.98 14.96 -9.97
N LEU A 130 -5.88 14.21 -8.88
CA LEU A 130 -4.63 13.90 -8.20
C LEU A 130 -4.58 12.45 -7.73
N LYS A 131 -3.46 11.78 -7.97
CA LYS A 131 -3.19 10.48 -7.34
C LYS A 131 -2.14 10.65 -6.25
N ARG A 132 -2.46 10.22 -5.02
CA ARG A 132 -1.59 10.34 -3.86
C ARG A 132 -1.09 8.98 -3.42
N TYR A 133 0.18 8.91 -3.09
CA TYR A 133 0.90 7.74 -2.60
C TYR A 133 1.54 8.10 -1.27
N LEU A 134 1.35 7.25 -0.26
CA LEU A 134 2.05 7.34 1.01
C LEU A 134 2.80 6.03 1.22
N THR A 135 4.12 6.10 1.16
CA THR A 135 5.02 4.99 1.44
C THR A 135 5.45 5.06 2.90
N ILE A 136 5.36 3.94 3.61
CA ILE A 136 5.72 3.82 5.02
C ILE A 136 6.79 2.73 5.11
N ALA A 137 7.99 3.09 5.53
CA ALA A 137 9.15 2.22 5.66
C ALA A 137 9.84 2.47 7.02
N GLY A 138 9.53 1.65 8.02
CA GLY A 138 9.94 1.88 9.40
C GLY A 138 9.40 3.23 9.89
N GLN A 139 10.31 4.14 10.26
CA GLN A 139 10.00 5.51 10.71
C GLN A 139 9.89 6.52 9.57
N GLU A 140 10.33 6.16 8.36
CA GLU A 140 10.34 7.05 7.21
C GLU A 140 8.97 7.03 6.52
N LEU A 141 8.46 8.24 6.24
CA LEU A 141 7.24 8.45 5.50
C LEU A 141 7.58 9.24 4.22
N ASP A 142 7.19 8.71 3.06
CA ASP A 142 7.31 9.43 1.79
C ASP A 142 5.92 9.63 1.19
N LEU A 143 5.52 10.89 1.04
CA LEU A 143 4.26 11.25 0.40
C LEU A 143 4.55 11.77 -1.02
N MET A 144 3.94 11.16 -2.01
CA MET A 144 4.06 11.56 -3.41
C MET A 144 2.69 11.84 -4.02
N ASP A 145 2.56 13.05 -4.57
CA ASP A 145 1.38 13.53 -5.27
C ASP A 145 1.66 13.64 -6.77
N ILE A 146 0.79 13.02 -7.57
CA ILE A 146 0.88 13.03 -9.05
C ILE A 146 -0.38 13.66 -9.63
N GLY A 147 -0.23 14.82 -10.27
CA GLY A 147 -1.30 15.46 -11.03
C GLY A 147 -1.69 14.59 -12.24
N ARG A 148 -2.95 14.17 -12.33
CA ARG A 148 -3.42 13.26 -13.40
C ARG A 148 -3.32 13.88 -14.78
N ALA A 149 -3.66 15.16 -14.90
CA ALA A 149 -3.59 15.91 -16.15
C ALA A 149 -2.17 16.40 -16.45
N SER A 150 -1.55 17.11 -15.51
CA SER A 150 -0.24 17.76 -15.70
C SER A 150 0.93 16.77 -15.67
N LYS A 151 0.74 15.59 -15.08
CA LYS A 151 1.81 14.63 -14.74
C LYS A 151 2.90 15.21 -13.84
N MET A 152 2.66 16.38 -13.22
CA MET A 152 3.58 16.95 -12.25
C MET A 152 3.60 16.09 -11.00
N ARG A 153 4.82 15.88 -10.47
CA ARG A 153 5.10 15.11 -9.28
C ARG A 153 5.54 16.06 -8.18
N CYS A 154 4.94 15.92 -7.00
CA CYS A 154 5.30 16.63 -5.78
C CYS A 154 5.64 15.60 -4.72
N ASP A 155 6.87 15.63 -4.22
CA ASP A 155 7.36 14.71 -3.20
C ASP A 155 7.50 15.43 -1.86
N TYR A 156 7.16 14.73 -0.79
CA TYR A 156 7.26 15.21 0.58
C TYR A 156 7.85 14.10 1.45
N GLU A 157 9.14 14.26 1.78
CA GLU A 157 9.81 13.45 2.79
C GLU A 157 9.36 13.91 4.18
N LEU A 158 8.96 12.94 5.01
CA LEU A 158 8.38 13.14 6.33
C LEU A 158 8.94 12.09 7.29
N ASP A 159 9.02 12.43 8.57
CA ASP A 159 9.44 11.52 9.63
C ASP A 159 8.26 11.26 10.59
N TYR A 160 7.98 9.98 10.89
CA TYR A 160 6.86 9.59 11.74
C TYR A 160 6.96 10.17 13.16
N ASP A 161 8.16 10.25 13.72
CA ASP A 161 8.38 10.67 15.11
C ASP A 161 8.42 12.20 15.28
N LYS A 162 8.52 12.94 14.18
CA LYS A 162 8.54 14.41 14.21
C LYS A 162 7.13 14.97 14.18
N ALA A 163 6.72 15.58 15.30
CA ALA A 163 5.40 16.20 15.44
C ALA A 163 5.06 17.22 14.33
N ASP A 164 6.05 18.00 13.88
CA ASP A 164 5.86 18.97 12.80
C ASP A 164 5.58 18.30 11.45
N ASP A 165 6.21 17.16 11.17
CA ASP A 165 6.01 16.39 9.93
C ASP A 165 4.65 15.68 9.95
N PHE A 166 4.26 15.13 11.10
CA PHE A 166 2.91 14.57 11.27
C PHE A 166 1.83 15.63 11.09
N ARG A 167 2.02 16.83 11.63
CA ARG A 167 1.10 17.95 11.40
C ARG A 167 1.04 18.32 9.92
N LYS A 168 2.18 18.38 9.24
CA LYS A 168 2.25 18.64 7.80
C LYS A 168 1.51 17.57 7.00
N LEU A 169 1.65 16.30 7.37
CA LEU A 169 0.90 15.19 6.78
C LEU A 169 -0.61 15.42 6.91
N LEU A 170 -1.10 15.75 8.11
CA LEU A 170 -2.53 16.01 8.33
C LEU A 170 -3.06 17.19 7.52
N LEU A 171 -2.26 18.26 7.38
CA LEU A 171 -2.62 19.41 6.55
C LEU A 171 -2.72 19.02 5.08
N LEU A 172 -1.75 18.26 4.56
CA LEU A 172 -1.74 17.79 3.17
C LEU A 172 -2.98 16.94 2.84
N PHE A 173 -3.48 16.14 3.79
CA PHE A 173 -4.72 15.37 3.64
C PHE A 173 -6.01 16.14 3.95
N GLY A 174 -5.93 17.21 4.75
CA GLY A 174 -7.09 18.04 5.12
C GLY A 174 -7.57 18.90 3.97
N ASP A 175 -6.63 19.35 3.14
CA ASP A 175 -6.90 20.07 1.90
C ASP A 175 -7.28 19.09 0.79
N GLU A 176 -8.43 18.40 0.95
CA GLU A 176 -8.99 17.57 -0.12
C GLU A 176 -9.04 18.41 -1.40
N PRO A 177 -8.34 18.01 -2.48
CA PRO A 177 -8.22 18.84 -3.66
C PRO A 177 -9.62 19.08 -4.20
N LEU A 178 -10.05 20.34 -4.23
CA LEU A 178 -11.34 20.74 -4.79
C LEU A 178 -11.46 20.05 -6.15
N SER A 179 -12.43 19.16 -6.31
CA SER A 179 -12.74 18.60 -7.63
C SER A 179 -12.92 19.81 -8.54
N GLU A 180 -12.12 19.92 -9.62
CA GLU A 180 -12.35 20.96 -10.61
C GLU A 180 -13.81 20.82 -11.04
N THR A 181 -14.64 21.76 -10.59
CA THR A 181 -16.06 21.81 -10.93
C THR A 181 -16.14 21.68 -12.44
N ASP A 182 -16.79 20.62 -12.92
CA ASP A 182 -16.82 20.28 -14.33
C ASP A 182 -17.30 21.54 -15.09
N PRO A 183 -16.53 22.10 -16.05
CA PRO A 183 -16.90 23.35 -16.71
C PRO A 183 -18.25 23.27 -17.45
N GLN A 184 -18.84 22.09 -17.56
CA GLN A 184 -20.21 21.90 -18.04
C GLN A 184 -21.29 22.36 -17.04
N ASP A 185 -21.05 22.30 -15.73
CA ASP A 185 -22.00 22.76 -14.71
C ASP A 185 -22.12 24.29 -14.64
N LEU A 186 -21.13 25.02 -15.17
CA LEU A 186 -21.17 26.48 -15.29
C LEU A 186 -22.12 26.97 -16.40
N ASN A 187 -22.48 26.12 -17.36
CA ASN A 187 -23.39 26.49 -18.46
C ASN A 187 -24.87 26.25 -18.16
N ALA A 188 -25.22 25.57 -17.06
CA ALA A 188 -26.61 25.30 -16.67
C ALA A 188 -27.25 26.44 -15.83
N ALA A 189 -26.47 27.48 -15.48
CA ALA A 189 -26.90 28.60 -14.64
C ALA A 189 -27.10 29.93 -15.41
N ARG A 190 -27.25 29.89 -16.73
CA ARG A 190 -27.55 31.07 -17.57
C ARG A 190 -28.91 30.96 -18.25
#